data_AF-A0A7G6Y3F5-F1
#
_entry.id   AF-A0A7G6Y3F5-F1
#
_cell.length_a   1.000
_cell.length_b   1.000
_cell.length_c   1.000
_cell.angle_alpha   90.00
_cell.angle_beta   90.00
_cell.angle_gamma   90.00
#
_symmetry.space_group_name_H-M   'P 1'
#
loop_
_entity.id
_entity.type
_entity.pdbx_description
1 polymer ?
#
loop_
_entity_poly.entity_id
_entity_poly.type
_entity_poly.pdbx_seq_one_letter_code
_entity_poly.pdbx_strand_id
1 'polypeptide(L)' 'MSKIYKDASKVTAEDGSVLLDGPDGVAVAVTPEAALETADRLTDKAAEANGQRVESEWDERQRRERRAIKPAD' A
#
# COMPACT_ATOMS: atom_id res chain seq x y z
N MET A 1 4.10 -15.21 -0.79
CA MET A 1 3.32 -14.00 -0.44
C MET A 1 4.27 -12.82 -0.40
N SER A 2 3.86 -11.66 -0.89
CA SER A 2 4.62 -10.41 -0.68
C SER A 2 4.48 -9.98 0.79
N LYS A 3 5.57 -9.51 1.39
CA LYS A 3 5.58 -8.93 2.73
C LYS A 3 5.10 -7.48 2.66
N ILE A 4 4.26 -7.05 3.60
CA ILE A 4 3.83 -5.65 3.72
C ILE A 4 4.80 -4.93 4.67
N TYR A 5 5.42 -3.87 4.19
CA TYR A 5 6.30 -3.00 4.96
C TYR A 5 5.50 -1.78 5.44
N LYS A 6 5.78 -1.32 6.66
CA LYS A 6 5.08 -0.18 7.28
C LYS A 6 5.90 1.11 7.20
N ASP A 7 7.21 0.98 7.03
CA ASP A 7 8.11 2.11 6.88
C ASP A 7 8.17 2.52 5.41
N ALA A 8 8.29 3.82 5.17
CA ALA A 8 8.47 4.34 3.83
C ALA A 8 9.84 3.92 3.26
N SER A 9 9.88 3.65 1.96
CA SER A 9 11.15 3.48 1.25
C SER A 9 11.95 4.77 1.27
N LYS A 10 13.28 4.64 1.37
CA LYS A 10 14.19 5.78 1.23
C LYS A 10 14.34 6.13 -0.24
N VAL A 11 14.28 7.42 -0.55
CA VAL A 11 14.37 7.94 -1.93
C VAL A 11 15.44 9.03 -1.98
N THR A 12 16.36 8.95 -2.93
CA THR A 12 17.45 9.92 -3.11
C THR A 12 17.63 10.29 -4.58
N ALA A 13 18.07 11.51 -4.86
CA ALA A 13 18.47 11.94 -6.21
C ALA A 13 20.00 11.90 -6.31
N GLU A 14 20.52 11.22 -7.33
CA GLU A 14 21.95 11.01 -7.55
C GLU A 14 22.22 10.92 -9.05
N ASP A 15 23.19 11.69 -9.55
CA ASP A 15 23.64 11.67 -10.95
C ASP A 15 22.53 11.71 -12.02
N GLY A 16 21.52 12.55 -11.80
CA GLY A 16 20.40 12.72 -12.73
C GLY A 16 19.37 11.58 -12.71
N SER A 17 19.48 10.65 -11.76
CA SER A 17 18.55 9.56 -11.53
C SER A 17 17.92 9.68 -10.13
N VAL A 18 16.81 8.96 -9.92
CA VAL A 18 16.19 8.79 -8.62
C VAL A 18 16.38 7.34 -8.18
N LEU A 19 16.98 7.17 -7.00
CA LEU A 19 17.19 5.88 -6.36
C LEU A 19 16.05 5.62 -5.36
N LEU A 20 15.44 4.45 -5.49
CA LEU A 20 14.41 3.92 -4.61
C LEU A 20 15.00 2.74 -3.85
N ASP A 21 15.28 2.90 -2.56
CA ASP A 21 15.76 1.81 -1.71
C ASP A 21 14.57 0.93 -1.33
N GLY A 22 14.55 -0.27 -1.90
CA GLY A 22 13.62 -1.31 -1.54
C GLY A 22 14.03 -2.01 -0.25
N PRO A 23 13.06 -2.64 0.43
CA PRO A 23 13.34 -3.50 1.56
C PRO A 23 14.28 -4.64 1.15
N ASP A 24 15.03 -5.17 2.12
CA ASP A 24 15.99 -6.26 1.94
C ASP A 24 17.19 -5.91 1.02
N GLY A 25 17.46 -4.60 0.82
CA GLY A 25 18.66 -4.11 0.13
C GLY A 25 18.56 -4.10 -1.39
N VAL A 26 17.35 -4.28 -1.94
CA VAL A 26 17.10 -4.21 -3.38
C VAL A 26 16.79 -2.77 -3.76
N ALA A 27 17.69 -2.08 -4.45
CA ALA A 27 17.48 -0.71 -4.93
C ALA A 27 17.17 -0.67 -6.43
N VAL A 28 16.36 0.31 -6.86
CA VAL A 28 16.07 0.57 -8.27
C VAL A 28 16.38 2.03 -8.59
N ALA A 29 17.11 2.26 -9.69
CA ALA A 29 17.31 3.59 -10.26
C ALA A 29 16.27 3.83 -11.36
N VAL A 30 15.63 5.00 -11.34
CA VAL A 30 14.66 5.43 -12.35
C VAL A 30 14.99 6.83 -12.84
N THR A 31 14.54 7.17 -14.04
CA THR A 31 14.68 8.56 -14.54
C THR A 31 13.76 9.50 -13.74
N PRO A 32 14.01 10.82 -13.76
CA PRO A 32 13.13 11.78 -13.09
C PRO A 32 11.67 11.69 -13.54
N GLU A 33 11.42 11.49 -14.84
CA GLU A 33 10.07 11.39 -15.40
C GLU A 33 9.37 10.11 -14.92
N ALA A 34 10.10 8.99 -14.90
CA ALA A 34 9.57 7.73 -14.40
C ALA A 34 9.29 7.79 -12.89
N ALA A 35 10.11 8.53 -12.12
CA ALA A 35 9.87 8.76 -10.70
C ALA A 35 8.57 9.54 -10.46
N LEU A 36 8.34 10.62 -11.22
CA LEU A 36 7.12 11.42 -11.14
C LEU A 36 5.87 10.58 -11.45
N GLU A 37 5.90 9.84 -12.57
CA GLU A 37 4.77 8.99 -12.95
C GLU A 37 4.52 7.88 -11.92
N THR A 38 5.58 7.33 -11.32
CA THR A 38 5.48 6.36 -10.23
C THR A 38 4.87 6.97 -8.97
N ALA A 39 5.24 8.19 -8.62
CA ALA A 39 4.71 8.89 -7.46
C ALA A 39 3.19 9.14 -7.59
N ASP A 40 2.72 9.52 -8.77
CA ASP A 40 1.29 9.69 -9.05
C ASP A 40 0.55 8.37 -8.89
N ARG A 41 1.03 7.29 -9.54
CA ARG A 41 0.42 5.96 -9.39
C ARG A 41 0.42 5.47 -7.94
N LEU A 42 1.49 5.73 -7.20
CA LEU A 42 1.60 5.33 -5.80
C LEU A 42 0.55 6.04 -4.94
N THR A 43 0.33 7.34 -5.18
CA THR A 43 -0.68 8.14 -4.50
C THR A 43 -2.08 7.61 -4.78
N ASP A 44 -2.39 7.38 -6.06
CA ASP A 44 -3.70 6.85 -6.48
C ASP A 44 -3.99 5.47 -5.87
N LYS A 45 -3.01 4.56 -5.93
CA LYS A 45 -3.17 3.20 -5.39
C LYS A 45 -3.18 3.14 -3.87
N ALA A 46 -2.49 4.06 -3.18
CA ALA A 46 -2.60 4.20 -1.74
C ALA A 46 -4.02 4.59 -1.31
N ALA A 47 -4.66 5.53 -2.02
CA ALA A 47 -6.04 5.91 -1.76
C ALA A 47 -7.01 4.74 -1.98
N GLU A 48 -6.86 4.02 -3.10
CA GLU A 48 -7.66 2.84 -3.42
C GLU A 48 -7.53 1.75 -2.33
N ALA A 49 -6.30 1.40 -1.94
CA ALA A 49 -6.04 0.39 -0.92
C ALA A 49 -6.61 0.79 0.46
N ASN A 50 -6.56 2.08 0.80
CA ASN A 50 -7.18 2.56 2.03
C ASN A 50 -8.71 2.41 1.99
N GLY A 51 -9.34 2.69 0.84
CA GLY A 51 -10.77 2.44 0.63
C GLY A 51 -11.15 0.97 0.82
N GLN A 52 -10.41 0.07 0.19
CA GLN A 52 -10.59 -1.38 0.32
C GLN A 52 -10.45 -1.85 1.78
N ARG A 53 -9.47 -1.31 2.52
CA ARG A 53 -9.29 -1.64 3.94
C ARG A 53 -10.51 -1.23 4.75
N VAL A 54 -11.00 0.00 4.58
CA VAL A 54 -12.21 0.47 5.27
C VAL A 54 -13.40 -0.41 4.94
N GLU A 55 -13.68 -0.69 3.67
CA GLU A 55 -14.78 -1.56 3.23
C GLU A 55 -14.72 -2.94 3.89
N SER A 56 -13.53 -3.55 3.93
CA SER A 56 -13.32 -4.86 4.57
C SER A 56 -13.64 -4.85 6.07
N GLU A 57 -13.30 -3.76 6.78
CA GLU A 57 -13.58 -3.59 8.21
C GLU A 57 -15.10 -3.45 8.46
N TRP A 58 -15.83 -2.73 7.60
CA TRP A 58 -17.29 -2.62 7.68
C TRP A 58 -17.97 -3.97 7.48
N ASP A 59 -17.57 -4.70 6.45
CA ASP A 59 -18.12 -6.03 6.14
C ASP A 59 -17.88 -7.03 7.27
N GLU A 60 -16.68 -7.03 7.85
CA GLU A 60 -16.35 -7.86 9.00
C GLU A 60 -17.23 -7.53 10.21
N ARG A 61 -17.45 -6.24 10.48
CA ARG A 61 -18.32 -5.81 11.58
C ARG A 61 -19.76 -6.29 11.37
N GLN A 62 -20.31 -6.10 10.18
CA GLN A 62 -21.66 -6.56 9.83
C GLN A 62 -21.79 -8.09 9.95
N ARG A 63 -20.78 -8.85 9.52
CA ARG A 63 -20.76 -10.32 9.69
C ARG A 63 -20.76 -10.73 11.15
N ARG A 64 -19.99 -10.05 12.01
CA ARG A 64 -19.94 -10.33 13.46
C ARG A 64 -21.29 -10.05 14.12
N GLU A 65 -21.90 -8.90 13.83
CA GLU A 65 -23.22 -8.52 14.33
C GLU A 65 -24.29 -9.54 13.93
N ARG A 66 -24.34 -9.94 12.65
CA ARG A 66 -25.28 -10.97 12.16
C ARG A 66 -25.10 -12.33 12.84
N ARG A 67 -23.86 -12.74 13.11
CA ARG A 67 -23.57 -14.00 13.83
C ARG A 67 -24.02 -13.95 15.28
N ALA A 68 -23.89 -12.79 15.94
CA ALA A 68 -24.30 -12.61 17.34
C ALA A 68 -25.83 -12.63 17.52
N ILE A 69 -26.60 -12.29 16.48
CA ILE A 69 -28.07 -12.27 16.52
C ILE A 69 -28.68 -13.65 16.19
N LYS A 70 -27.93 -14.56 15.54
CA LYS A 70 -28.45 -15.88 15.18
C LYS A 70 -28.64 -16.72 16.47
N PRO A 71 -29.85 -17.18 16.80
CA PRO A 71 -30.07 -18.00 17.99
C PRO A 71 -29.31 -19.33 17.86
N ALA A 72 -28.80 -19.82 18.99
CA ALA A 72 -28.32 -21.19 19.09
C ALA A 72 -29.55 -22.12 19.08
N ASP A 73 -29.71 -22.88 17.99
CA ASP A 73 -30.62 -24.02 17.94
C ASP A 73 -30.05 -25.18 18.79
#